data_AF-A0A414PVT2-F1
#
_entry.id   AF-A0A414PVT2-F1
#
_cell.length_a   1.000
_cell.length_b   1.000
_cell.length_c   1.000
_cell.angle_alpha   90.00
_cell.angle_beta   90.00
_cell.angle_gamma   90.00
#
_symmetry.space_group_name_H-M   'P 1'
#
loop_
_entity.id
_entity.type
_entity.pdbx_description
1 polymer ?
#
loop_
_entity_poly.entity_id
_entity_poly.type
_entity_poly.pdbx_seq_one_letter_code
_entity_poly.pdbx_strand_id
1 'polypeptide(L)'
;MLDLLEKNFNLTYLNFLPIVIILVLTLLKVNVKISLILSIVMAMILSYFIQGREIVDIVRTLFLGFFLERDNPLYPILKGGGILSMWKTAIIIFISCCLSGLIQMLKIFSKIEEIILKSKSEFSLFIWTVIVSIIAGMLGCNQSIAVVMTIDIMKKIYEIKKISREKFAIDIENSAIVLAAGIPWNLASLFPATVMELPSLKYLAYSYFIFLVPIVRIIEKKIYKK
;
A
#
# COMPACT_ATOMS: atom_id res chain seq x y z
N MET A 1 -0.88 18.34 27.07
CA MET A 1 -0.26 17.45 26.05
C MET A 1 0.91 18.14 25.37
N LEU A 2 0.77 19.39 24.93
CA LEU A 2 1.89 20.23 24.46
C LEU A 2 3.00 20.36 25.51
N ASP A 3 2.67 20.66 26.77
CA ASP A 3 3.66 20.76 27.87
C ASP A 3 4.46 19.46 28.09
N LEU A 4 3.80 18.32 27.87
CA LEU A 4 4.42 17.00 27.95
C LEU A 4 5.38 16.75 26.78
N LEU A 5 5.08 17.28 25.59
CA LEU A 5 5.95 17.19 24.43
C LEU A 5 7.15 18.12 24.57
N GLU A 6 6.96 19.36 25.00
CA GLU A 6 8.03 20.33 25.22
C GLU A 6 9.02 19.88 26.29
N LYS A 7 8.53 19.15 27.31
CA LYS A 7 9.40 18.56 28.35
C LYS A 7 10.27 17.41 27.84
N ASN A 8 9.85 16.69 26.80
CA ASN A 8 10.53 15.49 26.30
C ASN A 8 11.29 15.72 24.99
N PHE A 9 10.98 16.78 24.24
CA PHE A 9 11.53 17.06 22.93
C PHE A 9 11.73 18.54 22.71
N ASN A 10 12.79 18.89 21.98
CA ASN A 10 12.97 20.25 21.49
C ASN A 10 12.08 20.46 20.25
N LEU A 11 10.98 21.19 20.41
CA LEU A 11 9.99 21.47 19.36
C LEU A 11 10.39 22.70 18.52
N THR A 12 11.44 22.56 17.72
CA THR A 12 11.83 23.61 16.76
C THR A 12 11.19 23.38 15.39
N TYR A 13 10.85 24.46 14.67
CA TYR A 13 10.33 24.39 13.28
C TYR A 13 11.22 23.59 12.32
N LEU A 14 12.52 23.48 12.61
CA LEU A 14 13.47 22.67 11.85
C LEU A 14 13.10 21.18 11.83
N ASN A 15 12.36 20.67 12.82
CA ASN A 15 11.92 19.27 12.85
C ASN A 15 10.97 18.89 11.70
N PHE A 16 10.37 19.88 11.02
CA PHE A 16 9.55 19.65 9.83
C PHE A 16 10.38 19.49 8.54
N LEU A 17 11.68 19.74 8.59
CA LEU A 17 12.53 19.71 7.39
C LEU A 17 12.56 18.34 6.68
N PRO A 18 12.56 17.18 7.37
CA PRO A 18 12.45 15.88 6.72
C PRO A 18 11.18 15.76 5.86
N ILE A 19 10.02 16.15 6.40
CA ILE A 19 8.75 16.05 5.65
C ILE A 19 8.72 17.02 4.47
N VAL A 20 9.27 18.23 4.64
CA VAL A 20 9.40 19.20 3.55
C VAL A 20 10.30 18.66 2.43
N ILE A 21 11.43 18.04 2.76
CA ILE A 21 12.33 17.42 1.78
C ILE A 21 11.61 16.34 0.96
N ILE A 22 10.88 15.42 1.61
CA ILE A 22 10.13 14.38 0.88
C ILE A 22 9.11 15.02 -0.07
N LEU A 23 8.32 15.97 0.43
CA LEU A 23 7.24 16.60 -0.35
C LEU A 23 7.79 17.36 -1.55
N VAL A 24 8.81 18.20 -1.35
CA VAL A 24 9.43 18.98 -2.42
C VAL A 24 10.07 18.06 -3.45
N LEU A 25 10.87 17.07 -3.04
CA LEU A 25 11.50 16.15 -3.98
C LEU A 25 10.47 15.30 -4.75
N THR A 26 9.36 14.93 -4.13
CA THR A 26 8.26 14.22 -4.80
C THR A 26 7.56 15.10 -5.83
N LEU A 27 7.31 16.37 -5.52
CA LEU A 27 6.76 17.35 -6.48
C LEU A 27 7.70 17.60 -7.66
N LEU A 28 9.01 17.58 -7.40
CA LEU A 28 10.06 17.65 -8.42
C LEU A 28 10.25 16.33 -9.20
N LYS A 29 9.41 15.32 -8.96
CA LYS A 29 9.44 14.00 -9.62
C LYS A 29 10.78 13.26 -9.44
N VAL A 30 11.50 13.51 -8.36
CA VAL A 30 12.70 12.75 -7.99
C VAL A 30 12.28 11.33 -7.58
N ASN A 31 13.14 10.35 -7.86
CA ASN A 31 12.88 8.96 -7.50
C ASN A 31 12.57 8.84 -5.99
N VAL A 32 11.42 8.27 -5.65
CA VAL A 32 10.92 8.13 -4.27
C VAL A 32 11.95 7.49 -3.34
N LYS A 33 12.75 6.52 -3.82
CA LYS A 33 13.81 5.89 -3.02
C LYS A 33 14.85 6.90 -2.55
N ILE A 34 15.26 7.80 -3.45
CA ILE A 34 16.24 8.85 -3.15
C ILE A 34 15.63 9.87 -2.18
N SER A 35 14.39 10.30 -2.44
CA SER A 35 13.67 11.25 -1.59
C SER A 35 13.53 10.75 -0.14
N LEU A 36 13.21 9.46 0.03
CA LEU A 36 13.11 8.84 1.35
C LEU A 36 14.48 8.77 2.05
N ILE A 37 15.54 8.36 1.36
CA ILE A 37 16.88 8.29 1.95
C ILE A 37 17.35 9.67 2.42
N LEU A 38 17.20 10.71 1.59
CA LEU A 38 17.58 12.07 1.94
C LEU A 38 16.80 12.58 3.16
N SER A 39 15.51 12.28 3.25
CA SER A 39 14.71 12.63 4.43
C SER A 39 15.14 11.89 5.70
N ILE A 40 15.48 10.60 5.61
CA ILE A 40 15.97 9.83 6.75
C ILE A 40 17.29 10.40 7.24
N VAL A 41 18.22 10.68 6.31
CA VAL A 41 19.51 11.32 6.64
C VAL A 41 19.28 12.67 7.30
N MET A 42 18.35 13.47 6.78
CA MET A 42 18.02 14.75 7.42
C MET A 42 17.45 14.57 8.83
N ALA A 43 16.55 13.61 9.03
CA ALA A 43 16.01 13.31 10.35
C ALA A 43 17.11 12.85 11.33
N MET A 44 18.11 12.08 10.87
CA MET A 44 19.27 11.70 11.69
C MET A 44 20.12 12.91 12.09
N ILE A 45 20.40 13.82 11.14
CA ILE A 45 21.14 15.06 11.39
C ILE A 45 20.42 15.89 12.47
N LEU A 46 19.10 16.10 12.32
CA LEU A 46 18.32 16.85 13.29
C LEU A 46 18.23 16.15 14.65
N SER A 47 18.13 14.82 14.68
CA SER A 47 18.12 14.03 15.92
C SER A 47 19.43 14.21 16.71
N TYR A 48 20.57 14.29 16.02
CA TYR A 48 21.86 14.54 16.64
C TYR A 48 21.98 15.99 17.13
N PHE A 49 21.75 16.98 16.26
CA PHE A 49 22.02 18.38 16.58
C PHE A 49 20.93 19.08 17.43
N ILE A 50 19.66 18.74 17.23
CA ILE A 50 18.53 19.42 17.90
C ILE A 50 18.08 18.63 19.13
N GLN A 51 18.03 17.30 19.04
CA GLN A 51 17.57 16.44 20.15
C GLN A 51 18.73 15.94 21.03
N GLY A 52 19.99 16.18 20.63
CA GLY A 52 21.17 15.81 21.41
C GLY A 52 21.37 14.30 21.57
N ARG A 53 20.81 13.48 20.65
CA ARG A 53 20.92 12.01 20.74
C ARG A 53 22.25 11.54 20.19
N GLU A 54 22.85 10.55 20.84
CA GLU A 54 24.07 9.93 20.33
C GLU A 54 23.83 9.16 19.02
N ILE A 55 24.86 9.10 18.18
CA ILE A 55 24.79 8.40 16.88
C ILE A 55 24.40 6.92 17.08
N VAL A 56 24.93 6.28 18.12
CA VAL A 56 24.62 4.88 18.45
C VAL A 56 23.13 4.71 18.72
N ASP A 57 22.53 5.61 19.50
CA ASP A 57 21.09 5.57 19.80
C ASP A 57 20.22 5.87 18.58
N ILE A 58 20.66 6.76 17.69
CA ILE A 58 19.98 7.05 16.44
C ILE A 58 19.96 5.80 15.55
N VAL A 59 21.11 5.14 15.37
CA VAL A 59 21.21 3.90 14.59
C VAL A 59 20.38 2.80 15.23
N ARG A 60 20.45 2.65 16.56
CA ARG A 60 19.63 1.69 17.30
C ARG A 60 18.14 1.95 17.10
N THR A 61 17.72 3.20 17.10
CA THR A 61 16.33 3.62 16.85
C THR A 61 15.86 3.27 15.44
N LEU A 62 16.73 3.37 14.42
CA LEU A 62 16.40 2.95 13.06
C LEU A 62 16.07 1.45 12.99
N PHE A 63 16.86 0.60 13.67
CA PHE A 63 16.68 -0.84 13.62
C PHE A 63 15.60 -1.36 14.58
N LEU A 64 15.66 -0.97 15.85
CA LEU A 64 14.79 -1.49 16.91
C LEU A 64 13.52 -0.66 17.12
N GLY A 65 13.51 0.58 16.63
CA GLY A 65 12.41 1.51 16.85
C GLY A 65 12.63 2.46 18.03
N PHE A 66 11.74 3.43 18.14
CA PHE A 66 11.78 4.49 19.14
C PHE A 66 10.85 4.16 20.31
N PHE A 67 11.35 4.22 21.54
CA PHE A 67 10.56 4.02 22.74
C PHE A 67 10.96 5.05 23.80
N LEU A 68 9.97 5.71 24.40
CA LEU A 68 10.16 6.48 25.62
C LEU A 68 10.23 5.54 26.84
N GLU A 69 10.54 6.08 28.01
CA GLU A 69 10.43 5.34 29.27
C GLU A 69 8.95 4.95 29.52
N ARG A 70 8.72 3.76 30.09
CA ARG A 70 7.37 3.17 30.19
C ARG A 70 6.43 3.91 31.14
N ASP A 71 6.99 4.65 32.07
CA ASP A 71 6.32 5.53 33.02
C ASP A 71 5.91 6.88 32.40
N ASN A 72 6.44 7.21 31.22
CA ASN A 72 6.07 8.42 30.51
C ASN A 72 4.64 8.32 29.92
N PRO A 73 3.74 9.29 30.17
CA PRO A 73 2.39 9.28 29.62
C PRO A 73 2.33 9.26 28.09
N LEU A 74 3.41 9.68 27.43
CA LEU A 74 3.54 9.69 25.97
C LEU A 74 3.99 8.35 25.39
N TYR A 75 4.42 7.38 26.21
CA TYR A 75 4.87 6.06 25.76
C TYR A 75 3.90 5.35 24.80
N PRO A 76 2.58 5.25 25.07
CA PRO A 76 1.67 4.58 24.15
C PRO A 76 1.45 5.34 22.83
N ILE A 77 1.81 6.62 22.77
CA ILE A 77 1.54 7.52 21.64
C ILE A 77 2.78 7.69 20.75
N LEU A 78 3.95 7.83 21.38
CA LEU A 78 5.24 8.07 20.73
C LEU A 78 6.12 6.82 20.81
N LYS A 79 5.68 5.76 20.12
CA LYS A 79 6.43 4.52 19.92
C LYS A 79 6.59 4.23 18.42
N GLY A 80 7.72 3.63 18.05
CA GLY A 80 8.00 3.19 16.68
C GLY A 80 8.65 1.81 16.70
N GLY A 81 8.41 0.99 15.66
CA GLY A 81 8.90 -0.39 15.61
C GLY A 81 10.23 -0.61 14.87
N GLY A 82 10.79 0.41 14.23
CA GLY A 82 12.03 0.30 13.45
C GLY A 82 11.91 -0.67 12.26
N ILE A 83 13.05 -1.05 11.68
CA ILE A 83 13.11 -2.00 10.56
C ILE A 83 12.74 -3.43 11.01
N LEU A 84 13.12 -3.82 12.24
CA LEU A 84 12.89 -5.17 12.75
C LEU A 84 11.42 -5.52 12.90
N SER A 85 10.55 -4.56 13.23
CA SER A 85 9.10 -4.80 13.30
C SER A 85 8.51 -5.20 11.94
N MET A 86 9.15 -4.83 10.83
CA MET A 86 8.69 -5.14 9.48
C MET A 86 9.32 -6.40 8.89
N TRP A 87 10.24 -7.06 9.59
CA TRP A 87 10.95 -8.24 9.07
C TRP A 87 10.02 -9.39 8.67
N LYS A 88 9.03 -9.70 9.53
CA LYS A 88 8.04 -10.74 9.26
C LYS A 88 7.23 -10.43 8.00
N THR A 89 6.82 -9.17 7.86
CA THR A 89 6.10 -8.67 6.68
C THR A 89 6.97 -8.78 5.42
N ALA A 90 8.25 -8.40 5.50
CA ALA A 90 9.19 -8.49 4.39
C ALA A 90 9.36 -9.93 3.86
N ILE A 91 9.46 -10.92 4.75
CA ILE A 91 9.54 -12.34 4.36
C ILE A 91 8.27 -12.80 3.65
N ILE A 92 7.09 -12.45 4.18
CA ILE A 92 5.80 -12.82 3.57
C ILE A 92 5.71 -12.24 2.15
N ILE A 93 6.13 -10.98 1.96
CA ILE A 93 6.19 -10.33 0.65
C ILE A 93 7.12 -11.09 -0.26
N PHE A 94 8.35 -11.39 0.17
CA PHE A 94 9.34 -12.06 -0.65
C PHE A 94 8.82 -13.41 -1.18
N ILE A 95 8.25 -14.24 -0.29
CA ILE A 95 7.66 -15.53 -0.65
C ILE A 95 6.48 -15.35 -1.62
N SER A 96 5.60 -14.37 -1.35
CA SER A 96 4.44 -14.10 -2.20
C SER A 96 4.83 -13.59 -3.60
N CYS A 97 5.86 -12.74 -3.70
CA CYS A 97 6.45 -12.31 -4.98
C CYS A 97 6.95 -13.51 -5.79
N CYS A 98 7.69 -14.42 -5.16
CA CYS A 98 8.20 -15.62 -5.81
C CYS A 98 7.05 -16.53 -6.31
N LEU A 99 6.03 -16.75 -5.48
CA LEU A 99 4.86 -17.54 -5.85
C LEU A 99 4.08 -16.91 -7.01
N SER A 100 3.86 -15.59 -6.97
CA SER A 100 3.20 -14.85 -8.04
C SER A 100 3.95 -14.99 -9.37
N GLY A 101 5.28 -14.84 -9.35
CA GLY A 101 6.13 -15.05 -10.52
C GLY A 101 6.03 -16.46 -11.10
N LEU A 102 6.01 -17.48 -10.25
CA LEU A 102 5.80 -18.87 -10.67
C LEU A 102 4.45 -19.09 -11.35
N ILE A 103 3.36 -18.55 -10.76
CA ILE A 103 2.02 -18.66 -11.32
C ILE A 103 1.96 -18.01 -12.71
N GLN A 104 2.64 -16.87 -12.89
CA GLN A 104 2.71 -16.18 -14.17
C GLN A 104 3.44 -17.02 -15.23
N MET A 105 4.55 -17.69 -14.87
CA MET A 105 5.27 -18.59 -15.78
C MET A 105 4.46 -19.84 -16.17
N LEU A 106 3.67 -20.38 -15.24
CA LEU A 106 2.88 -21.59 -15.46
C LEU A 106 1.64 -21.37 -16.36
N LYS A 107 1.34 -20.12 -16.77
CA LYS A 107 0.18 -19.76 -17.61
C LYS A 107 -1.13 -20.39 -17.16
N ILE A 108 -1.31 -20.54 -15.84
CA ILE A 108 -2.48 -21.20 -15.23
C ILE A 108 -3.77 -20.48 -15.63
N PHE A 109 -3.69 -19.18 -15.89
CA PHE A 109 -4.84 -18.35 -16.24
C PHE A 109 -5.32 -18.48 -17.70
N SER A 110 -4.61 -19.20 -18.57
CA SER A 110 -5.03 -19.41 -19.96
C SER A 110 -6.43 -20.03 -20.09
N LYS A 111 -6.78 -20.98 -19.20
CA LYS A 111 -8.14 -21.54 -19.14
C LYS A 111 -9.18 -20.56 -18.60
N ILE A 112 -8.78 -19.65 -17.71
CA ILE A 112 -9.65 -18.62 -17.15
C ILE A 112 -9.94 -17.55 -18.22
N GLU A 113 -8.97 -17.21 -19.07
CA GLU A 113 -9.17 -16.32 -20.22
C GLU A 113 -10.32 -16.79 -21.12
N GLU A 114 -10.38 -18.09 -21.45
CA GLU A 114 -11.44 -18.66 -22.29
C GLU A 114 -12.83 -18.50 -21.66
N ILE A 115 -12.94 -18.62 -20.34
CA ILE A 115 -14.20 -18.42 -19.61
C ILE A 115 -14.59 -16.94 -19.66
N ILE A 116 -13.66 -16.04 -19.39
CA ILE A 116 -13.91 -14.59 -19.37
C ILE A 116 -14.26 -14.09 -20.78
N LEU A 117 -13.69 -14.67 -21.84
CA LEU A 117 -14.04 -14.33 -23.23
C LEU A 117 -15.52 -14.58 -23.56
N LYS A 118 -16.19 -15.48 -22.85
CA LYS A 118 -17.65 -15.71 -22.98
C LYS A 118 -18.50 -14.57 -22.40
N SER A 119 -17.90 -13.59 -21.73
CA SER A 119 -18.59 -12.38 -21.27
C SER A 119 -19.26 -11.64 -22.43
N LYS A 120 -20.56 -11.37 -22.29
CA LYS A 120 -21.40 -10.81 -23.36
C LYS A 120 -21.45 -9.26 -23.36
N SER A 121 -20.94 -8.60 -22.33
CA SER A 121 -21.04 -7.16 -22.15
C SER A 121 -19.87 -6.56 -21.36
N GLU A 122 -19.62 -5.26 -21.50
CA GLU A 122 -18.64 -4.52 -20.68
C GLU A 122 -18.91 -4.66 -19.17
N PHE A 123 -20.18 -4.73 -18.77
CA PHE A 123 -20.60 -5.01 -17.40
C PHE A 123 -20.09 -6.37 -16.91
N SER A 124 -20.32 -7.44 -17.68
CA SER A 124 -19.87 -8.78 -17.33
C SER A 124 -18.34 -8.88 -17.32
N LEU A 125 -17.67 -8.18 -18.25
CA LEU A 125 -16.22 -8.10 -18.30
C LEU A 125 -15.63 -7.40 -17.07
N PHE A 126 -16.24 -6.33 -16.60
CA PHE A 126 -15.79 -5.64 -15.38
C PHE A 126 -15.97 -6.49 -14.13
N ILE A 127 -17.08 -7.24 -14.00
CA ILE A 127 -17.25 -8.20 -12.89
C ILE A 127 -16.13 -9.23 -12.89
N TRP A 128 -15.76 -9.77 -14.05
CA TRP A 128 -14.61 -10.68 -14.15
C TRP A 128 -13.31 -10.00 -13.76
N THR A 129 -13.12 -8.74 -14.15
CA THR A 129 -11.95 -7.94 -13.75
C THR A 129 -11.87 -7.81 -12.23
N VAL A 130 -12.99 -7.53 -11.56
CA VAL A 130 -13.08 -7.47 -10.09
C VAL A 130 -12.73 -8.81 -9.45
N ILE A 131 -13.29 -9.92 -9.95
CA ILE A 131 -13.02 -11.27 -9.43
C ILE A 131 -11.53 -11.61 -9.59
N VAL A 132 -10.96 -11.39 -10.78
CA VAL A 132 -9.54 -11.62 -11.05
C VAL A 132 -8.67 -10.74 -10.16
N SER A 133 -9.05 -9.48 -9.96
CA SER A 133 -8.34 -8.53 -9.08
C SER A 133 -8.28 -9.02 -7.63
N ILE A 134 -9.40 -9.54 -7.11
CA ILE A 134 -9.46 -10.09 -5.75
C ILE A 134 -8.58 -11.33 -5.65
N ILE A 135 -8.69 -12.28 -6.59
CA ILE A 135 -7.87 -13.50 -6.59
C ILE A 135 -6.38 -13.15 -6.69
N ALA A 136 -6.00 -12.27 -7.60
CA ALA A 136 -4.64 -11.80 -7.76
C ALA A 136 -4.11 -11.11 -6.49
N GLY A 137 -4.93 -10.27 -5.85
CA GLY A 137 -4.58 -9.60 -4.60
C GLY A 137 -4.46 -10.56 -3.42
N MET A 138 -5.27 -11.63 -3.38
CA MET A 138 -5.19 -12.65 -2.34
C MET A 138 -3.91 -13.49 -2.46
N LEU A 139 -3.47 -13.77 -3.69
CA LEU A 139 -2.24 -14.52 -3.97
C LEU A 139 -0.98 -13.68 -3.81
N GLY A 140 -1.02 -12.44 -4.30
CA GLY A 140 0.15 -11.56 -4.40
C GLY A 140 0.51 -10.78 -3.14
N CYS A 141 -0.39 -10.75 -2.13
CA CYS A 141 -0.24 -10.07 -0.82
C CYS A 141 0.25 -8.60 -0.87
N ASN A 142 0.38 -8.02 -2.06
CA ASN A 142 0.96 -6.74 -2.37
C ASN A 142 0.17 -6.16 -3.54
N GLN A 143 -0.25 -4.91 -3.39
CA GLN A 143 -1.01 -4.19 -4.40
C GLN A 143 -0.32 -4.16 -5.78
N SER A 144 1.01 -3.96 -5.84
CA SER A 144 1.73 -3.92 -7.13
C SER A 144 1.63 -5.24 -7.88
N ILE A 145 1.73 -6.36 -7.17
CA ILE A 145 1.59 -7.70 -7.76
C ILE A 145 0.16 -7.94 -8.20
N ALA A 146 -0.82 -7.60 -7.36
CA ALA A 146 -2.23 -7.72 -7.68
C ALA A 146 -2.56 -7.02 -9.01
N VAL A 147 -2.06 -5.80 -9.19
CA VAL A 147 -2.24 -5.00 -10.40
C VAL A 147 -1.56 -5.64 -11.60
N VAL A 148 -0.28 -6.00 -11.48
CA VAL A 148 0.47 -6.61 -12.60
C VAL A 148 -0.17 -7.92 -13.07
N MET A 149 -0.53 -8.81 -12.14
CA MET A 149 -1.19 -10.06 -12.48
C MET A 149 -2.56 -9.83 -13.12
N THR A 150 -3.36 -8.90 -12.60
CA THR A 150 -4.67 -8.58 -13.17
C THR A 150 -4.53 -8.04 -14.59
N ILE A 151 -3.57 -7.14 -14.81
CA ILE A 151 -3.29 -6.59 -16.15
C ILE A 151 -2.90 -7.72 -17.10
N ASP A 152 -2.00 -8.60 -16.69
CA ASP A 152 -1.51 -9.70 -17.54
C ASP A 152 -2.65 -10.62 -17.99
N ILE A 153 -3.55 -10.98 -17.08
CA ILE A 153 -4.71 -11.84 -17.37
C ILE A 153 -5.75 -11.10 -18.23
N MET A 154 -6.05 -9.84 -17.93
CA MET A 154 -7.18 -9.13 -18.53
C MET A 154 -6.85 -8.39 -19.82
N LYS A 155 -5.59 -8.00 -20.03
CA LYS A 155 -5.17 -7.14 -21.15
C LYS A 155 -5.57 -7.74 -22.50
N LYS A 156 -5.24 -9.00 -22.74
CA LYS A 156 -5.55 -9.70 -24.00
C LYS A 156 -7.06 -9.78 -24.24
N ILE A 157 -7.84 -10.00 -23.19
CA ILE A 157 -9.31 -10.08 -23.27
C ILE A 157 -9.91 -8.73 -23.65
N TYR A 158 -9.44 -7.65 -23.01
CA TYR A 158 -9.87 -6.28 -23.32
C TYR A 158 -9.50 -5.87 -24.76
N GLU A 159 -8.32 -6.27 -25.24
CA GLU A 159 -7.88 -6.07 -26.63
C GLU A 159 -8.77 -6.83 -27.63
N ILE A 160 -9.07 -8.12 -27.38
CA ILE A 160 -9.98 -8.92 -28.23
C ILE A 160 -11.40 -8.32 -28.26
N LYS A 161 -11.89 -7.82 -27.12
CA LYS A 161 -13.19 -7.15 -27.00
C LYS A 161 -13.21 -5.71 -27.53
N LYS A 162 -12.09 -5.22 -28.07
CA LYS A 162 -11.92 -3.86 -28.62
C LYS A 162 -12.28 -2.74 -27.64
N ILE A 163 -12.01 -2.95 -26.35
CA ILE A 163 -12.19 -1.93 -25.32
C ILE A 163 -10.96 -1.00 -25.31
N SER A 164 -11.19 0.30 -25.18
CA SER A 164 -10.11 1.28 -25.18
C SER A 164 -9.17 1.10 -23.97
N ARG A 165 -7.90 1.51 -24.13
CA ARG A 165 -6.90 1.38 -23.07
C ARG A 165 -7.22 2.26 -21.86
N GLU A 166 -7.89 3.39 -22.09
CA GLU A 166 -8.34 4.30 -21.03
C GLU A 166 -9.43 3.64 -20.18
N LYS A 167 -10.43 3.02 -20.83
CA LYS A 167 -11.47 2.25 -20.11
C LYS A 167 -10.86 1.09 -19.33
N PHE A 168 -9.89 0.39 -19.91
CA PHE A 168 -9.18 -0.68 -19.22
C PHE A 168 -8.41 -0.17 -17.99
N ALA A 169 -7.67 0.94 -18.12
CA ALA A 169 -6.96 1.55 -17.01
C ALA A 169 -7.90 1.98 -15.87
N ILE A 170 -9.03 2.59 -16.21
CA ILE A 170 -10.08 2.97 -15.24
C ILE A 170 -10.67 1.72 -14.57
N ASP A 171 -10.88 0.63 -15.31
CA ASP A 171 -11.40 -0.60 -14.74
C ASP A 171 -10.38 -1.24 -13.77
N ILE A 172 -9.08 -1.21 -14.09
CA ILE A 172 -8.00 -1.67 -13.19
C ILE A 172 -7.90 -0.78 -11.94
N GLU A 173 -8.02 0.53 -12.09
CA GLU A 173 -8.03 1.48 -10.97
C GLU A 173 -9.19 1.18 -10.01
N ASN A 174 -10.40 1.04 -10.56
CA ASN A 174 -11.60 0.75 -9.79
C ASN A 174 -11.69 -0.70 -9.29
N SER A 175 -10.71 -1.56 -9.61
CA SER A 175 -10.65 -2.94 -9.15
C SER A 175 -9.34 -3.23 -8.40
N ALA A 176 -8.26 -3.60 -9.08
CA ALA A 176 -7.04 -4.14 -8.48
C ALA A 176 -6.30 -3.16 -7.58
N ILE A 177 -6.34 -1.86 -7.92
CA ILE A 177 -5.69 -0.82 -7.11
C ILE A 177 -6.47 -0.64 -5.79
N VAL A 178 -7.77 -0.38 -5.88
CA VAL A 178 -8.60 -0.05 -4.72
C VAL A 178 -8.88 -1.28 -3.85
N LEU A 179 -9.26 -2.41 -4.44
CA LEU A 179 -9.63 -3.63 -3.71
C LEU A 179 -8.46 -4.31 -3.00
N ALA A 180 -7.20 -4.00 -3.36
CA ALA A 180 -6.04 -4.53 -2.66
C ALA A 180 -6.09 -4.23 -1.16
N ALA A 181 -6.54 -3.03 -0.78
CA ALA A 181 -6.71 -2.65 0.63
C ALA A 181 -7.93 -3.34 1.31
N GLY A 182 -8.84 -3.93 0.54
CA GLY A 182 -9.95 -4.73 1.07
C GLY A 182 -9.54 -6.15 1.50
N ILE A 183 -8.31 -6.58 1.19
CA ILE A 183 -7.81 -7.93 1.49
C ILE A 183 -6.99 -7.87 2.80
N PRO A 184 -7.37 -8.58 3.88
CA PRO A 184 -6.80 -8.40 5.22
C PRO A 184 -5.28 -8.62 5.33
N TRP A 185 -4.74 -9.51 4.51
CA TRP A 185 -3.31 -9.87 4.50
C TRP A 185 -2.52 -9.13 3.42
N ASN A 186 -3.14 -8.20 2.69
CA ASN A 186 -2.43 -7.37 1.73
C ASN A 186 -1.70 -6.23 2.47
N LEU A 187 -0.51 -5.85 2.01
CA LEU A 187 0.23 -4.74 2.62
C LEU A 187 -0.53 -3.42 2.67
N ALA A 188 -1.36 -3.15 1.66
CA ALA A 188 -2.15 -1.93 1.57
C ALA A 188 -3.08 -1.74 2.78
N SER A 189 -3.49 -2.84 3.42
CA SER A 189 -4.30 -2.83 4.65
C SER A 189 -3.50 -3.16 5.91
N LEU A 190 -2.59 -4.13 5.82
CA LEU A 190 -1.84 -4.65 6.96
C LEU A 190 -0.95 -3.56 7.57
N PHE A 191 -0.32 -2.72 6.75
CA PHE A 191 0.55 -1.66 7.25
C PHE A 191 -0.23 -0.59 8.04
N PRO A 192 -1.28 0.06 7.48
CA PRO A 192 -2.11 0.99 8.25
C PRO A 192 -2.74 0.36 9.50
N ALA A 193 -3.23 -0.89 9.41
CA ALA A 193 -3.84 -1.57 10.56
C ALA A 193 -2.83 -1.82 11.68
N THR A 194 -1.59 -2.17 11.34
CA THR A 194 -0.51 -2.38 12.33
C THR A 194 -0.11 -1.06 12.99
N VAL A 195 0.02 0.02 12.21
CA VAL A 195 0.36 1.35 12.74
C VAL A 195 -0.73 1.90 13.68
N MET A 196 -1.99 1.65 13.35
CA MET A 196 -3.13 2.07 14.18
C MET A 196 -3.47 1.09 15.31
N GLU A 197 -2.70 0.00 15.47
CA GLU A 197 -2.94 -1.07 16.44
C GLU A 197 -4.38 -1.64 16.39
N LEU A 198 -4.98 -1.64 15.20
CA LEU A 198 -6.32 -2.14 14.98
C LEU A 198 -6.29 -3.65 14.79
N PRO A 199 -7.24 -4.40 15.38
CA PRO A 199 -7.47 -5.79 15.02
C PRO A 199 -7.74 -5.89 13.51
N SER A 200 -7.01 -6.77 12.83
CA SER A 200 -6.83 -6.82 11.37
C SER A 200 -8.10 -7.01 10.52
N LEU A 201 -9.28 -7.19 11.11
CA LEU A 201 -10.56 -7.22 10.38
C LEU A 201 -11.48 -6.05 10.71
N LYS A 202 -11.26 -5.33 11.82
CA LYS A 202 -12.12 -4.20 12.22
C LYS A 202 -12.01 -3.03 11.23
N TYR A 203 -10.85 -2.85 10.61
CA TYR A 203 -10.63 -1.77 9.64
C TYR A 203 -11.53 -1.92 8.39
N LEU A 204 -11.91 -3.16 8.02
CA LEU A 204 -12.77 -3.41 6.87
C LEU A 204 -14.15 -2.77 7.02
N ALA A 205 -14.67 -2.73 8.25
CA ALA A 205 -15.95 -2.10 8.54
C ALA A 205 -15.95 -0.60 8.19
N TYR A 206 -14.80 0.06 8.28
CA TYR A 206 -14.63 1.48 7.94
C TYR A 206 -14.15 1.71 6.51
N SER A 207 -13.86 0.65 5.76
CA SER A 207 -13.28 0.70 4.42
C SER A 207 -14.34 0.89 3.33
N TYR A 208 -15.34 1.74 3.57
CA TYR A 208 -16.48 1.91 2.67
C TYR A 208 -16.06 2.36 1.28
N PHE A 209 -15.14 3.32 1.18
CA PHE A 209 -14.65 3.82 -0.10
C PHE A 209 -14.10 2.70 -0.99
N ILE A 210 -13.35 1.76 -0.40
CA ILE A 210 -12.73 0.66 -1.12
C ILE A 210 -13.76 -0.25 -1.78
N PHE A 211 -14.90 -0.48 -1.12
CA PHE A 211 -15.97 -1.33 -1.65
C PHE A 211 -16.98 -0.57 -2.51
N LEU A 212 -17.22 0.71 -2.22
CA LEU A 212 -18.18 1.54 -2.97
C LEU A 212 -17.70 1.85 -4.38
N VAL A 213 -16.40 2.09 -4.59
CA VAL A 213 -15.82 2.39 -5.91
C VAL A 213 -16.17 1.32 -6.97
N PRO A 214 -15.88 0.03 -6.77
CA PRO A 214 -16.26 -1.00 -7.75
C PRO A 214 -17.77 -1.16 -7.88
N ILE A 215 -18.55 -0.98 -6.81
CA ILE A 215 -20.02 -1.05 -6.86
C ILE A 215 -20.59 0.05 -7.77
N VAL A 216 -20.15 1.29 -7.59
CA VAL A 216 -20.56 2.43 -8.42
C VAL A 216 -20.19 2.18 -9.87
N ARG A 217 -18.99 1.66 -10.13
CA ARG A 217 -18.53 1.33 -11.49
C ARG A 217 -19.34 0.19 -12.13
N ILE A 218 -19.73 -0.82 -11.37
CA ILE A 218 -20.66 -1.89 -11.81
C ILE A 218 -22.01 -1.29 -12.21
N ILE A 219 -22.56 -0.37 -11.41
CA ILE A 219 -23.83 0.31 -11.68
C ILE A 219 -23.73 1.18 -12.94
N GLU A 220 -22.67 1.97 -13.06
CA GLU A 220 -22.40 2.81 -14.24
C GLU A 220 -22.39 1.98 -15.53
N LYS A 221 -21.63 0.88 -15.57
CA LYS A 221 -21.56 -0.02 -16.75
C LYS A 221 -22.88 -0.74 -17.04
N LYS A 222 -23.74 -0.92 -16.03
CA LYS A 222 -25.08 -1.49 -16.23
C LYS A 222 -26.03 -0.48 -16.88
N ILE A 223 -25.94 0.80 -16.50
CA ILE A 223 -26.81 1.89 -16.96
C ILE A 223 -26.36 2.38 -18.34
N TYR A 224 -25.07 2.65 -18.52
CA TYR A 224 -24.51 3.18 -19.76
C TYR A 224 -24.13 2.09 -20.76
N LYS A 225 -25.05 1.14 -21.02
CA LYS A 225 -24.96 0.21 -22.16
C LYS A 225 -25.00 1.00 -23.47
N LYS A 226 -23.86 1.56 -23.89
CA LYS A 226 -23.60 1.98 -25.26
C LYS A 226 -22.82 0.89 -25.96
#